data_AF-A0AA35QFW1-F1
#
_entry.id   AF-A0AA35QFW1-F1
#
_cell.length_a   1.000
_cell.length_b   1.000
_cell.length_c   1.000
_cell.angle_alpha   90.00
_cell.angle_beta   90.00
_cell.angle_gamma   90.00
#
_symmetry.space_group_name_H-M   'P 1'
#
loop_
_entity.id
_entity.type
_entity.pdbx_description
1 polymer ?
#
loop_
_entity_poly.entity_id
_entity_poly.type
_entity_poly.pdbx_seq_one_letter_code
_entity_poly.pdbx_strand_id
1 'polypeptide(L)'
;MPHEFQFVAVLRPTEPVPFETRKLTHSHARRQTHAMKKRLRMQRLQENATQAHAENAMVVLGPPFLSLPSSIVSSRKDIFSVLPRPLSHQEHFLLDHYVRIVVPHATATCHDLFSAPGDHQERVFREWVGLAVTDQDLLDTAVLLKAGRHLREIRPDDPVLPQMILLYKQRGLQRLRRLLSGMSSPVNALIVAMALSLAMDEDAFGEMGVARMHAEGVFNMVDIGGGPGSVGLTGLLQTMYEAWQQIFKVGRYLAP
;
A
#
# COMPACT_ATOMS: atom_id res chain seq x y z
N MET A 1 23.49 20.30 4.72
CA MET A 1 22.52 21.20 4.05
C MET A 1 21.16 20.55 4.11
N PRO A 2 20.15 21.11 4.78
CA PRO A 2 18.82 20.53 4.82
C PRO A 2 18.15 20.66 3.45
N HIS A 3 17.67 19.56 2.89
CA HIS A 3 16.90 19.58 1.64
C HIS A 3 15.46 20.00 1.96
N GLU A 4 15.12 21.23 1.61
CA GLU A 4 13.79 21.79 1.76
C GLU A 4 12.84 21.13 0.74
N PHE A 5 11.81 20.43 1.22
CA PHE A 5 10.82 19.79 0.35
C PHE A 5 9.87 20.85 -0.22
N GLN A 6 9.91 21.06 -1.53
CA GLN A 6 9.02 21.99 -2.22
C GLN A 6 7.78 21.25 -2.72
N PHE A 7 6.66 21.42 -2.02
CA PHE A 7 5.36 20.96 -2.49
C PHE A 7 4.87 21.86 -3.62
N VAL A 8 4.53 21.27 -4.76
CA VAL A 8 3.83 21.97 -5.83
C VAL A 8 2.35 21.97 -5.50
N ALA A 9 1.87 23.03 -4.86
CA ALA A 9 0.44 23.27 -4.72
C ALA A 9 -0.14 23.71 -6.08
N VAL A 10 -1.02 22.89 -6.68
CA VAL A 10 -1.82 23.33 -7.83
C VAL A 10 -2.96 24.18 -7.29
N LEU A 11 -2.72 25.49 -7.20
CA LEU A 11 -3.65 26.44 -6.59
C LEU A 11 -4.88 26.72 -7.47
N ARG A 12 -4.88 26.33 -8.76
CA ARG A 12 -5.96 26.61 -9.72
C ARG A 12 -6.10 25.46 -10.74
N PRO A 13 -7.01 24.49 -10.55
CA PRO A 13 -7.12 23.30 -11.39
C PRO A 13 -7.65 23.57 -12.81
N THR A 14 -8.26 24.73 -13.05
CA THR A 14 -8.86 25.14 -14.34
C THR A 14 -7.94 25.99 -15.22
N GLU A 15 -6.82 26.49 -14.69
CA GLU A 15 -5.84 27.24 -15.47
C GLU A 15 -4.77 26.30 -16.05
N PRO A 16 -4.21 26.61 -17.24
CA PRO A 16 -3.15 25.82 -17.82
C PRO A 16 -1.94 25.77 -16.87
N VAL A 17 -1.54 24.55 -16.49
CA VAL A 17 -0.45 24.31 -15.55
C VAL A 17 0.83 24.99 -16.04
N PRO A 18 1.49 25.84 -15.23
CA PRO A 18 2.72 26.52 -15.62
C PRO A 18 3.79 25.54 -16.10
N PHE A 19 4.55 25.94 -17.13
CA PHE A 19 5.57 25.09 -17.76
C PHE A 19 6.57 24.49 -16.76
N GLU A 20 7.04 25.31 -15.80
CA GLU A 20 7.98 24.87 -14.77
C GLU A 20 7.38 23.82 -13.84
N THR A 21 6.11 23.96 -13.46
CA THR A 21 5.39 22.96 -12.68
C THR A 21 5.29 21.63 -13.43
N ARG A 22 4.90 21.68 -14.72
CA ARG A 22 4.80 20.48 -15.57
C ARG A 22 6.15 19.78 -15.72
N LYS A 23 7.23 20.55 -15.92
CA LYS A 23 8.61 20.06 -16.00
C LYS A 23 9.05 19.41 -14.69
N LEU A 24 8.71 20.01 -13.55
CA LEU A 24 9.03 19.46 -12.24
C LEU A 24 8.27 18.15 -11.96
N THR A 25 6.97 18.10 -12.28
CA THR A 25 6.16 16.87 -12.16
C THR A 25 6.70 15.76 -13.07
N HIS A 26 7.06 16.07 -14.31
CA HIS A 26 7.62 15.10 -15.24
C HIS A 26 9.02 14.62 -14.80
N SER A 27 9.83 15.51 -14.23
CA SER A 27 11.12 15.16 -13.62
C SER A 27 10.94 14.25 -12.40
N HIS A 28 9.94 14.53 -11.55
CA HIS A 28 9.61 13.70 -10.40
C HIS A 28 9.11 12.30 -10.84
N ALA A 29 8.17 12.24 -11.79
CA ALA A 29 7.69 10.98 -12.36
C ALA A 29 8.81 10.15 -13.01
N ARG A 30 9.75 10.82 -13.71
CA ARG A 30 10.94 10.16 -14.27
C ARG A 30 11.90 9.66 -13.20
N ARG A 31 12.09 10.43 -12.11
CA ARG A 31 12.89 9.99 -10.95
C ARG A 31 12.25 8.79 -10.26
N GLN A 32 10.93 8.78 -10.07
CA GLN A 32 10.21 7.66 -9.48
C GLN A 32 10.29 6.40 -10.34
N THR A 33 10.09 6.52 -11.66
CA THR A 33 10.24 5.37 -12.58
C THR A 33 11.66 4.84 -12.62
N HIS A 34 12.68 5.71 -12.59
CA HIS A 34 14.08 5.30 -12.53
C HIS A 34 14.45 4.62 -11.20
N ALA A 35 14.01 5.19 -10.06
CA ALA A 35 14.20 4.62 -8.74
C ALA A 35 13.52 3.23 -8.63
N MET A 36 12.30 3.11 -9.15
CA MET A 36 11.59 1.82 -9.22
C MET A 36 12.35 0.80 -10.08
N LYS A 37 12.80 1.17 -11.28
CA LYS A 37 13.60 0.27 -12.14
C LYS A 37 14.89 -0.18 -11.46
N LYS A 38 15.56 0.72 -10.73
CA LYS A 38 16.77 0.39 -9.96
C LYS A 38 16.46 -0.63 -8.86
N ARG A 39 15.34 -0.49 -8.14
CA ARG A 39 14.91 -1.44 -7.09
C ARG A 39 14.54 -2.80 -7.65
N LEU A 40 13.74 -2.84 -8.72
CA LEU A 40 13.43 -4.09 -9.43
C LEU A 40 14.71 -4.83 -9.84
N ARG A 41 15.73 -4.10 -10.30
CA ARG A 41 17.03 -4.69 -10.61
C ARG A 41 17.76 -5.21 -9.38
N MET A 42 17.76 -4.45 -8.28
CA MET A 42 18.39 -4.87 -7.02
C MET A 42 17.68 -6.08 -6.41
N GLN A 43 16.35 -6.11 -6.43
CA GLN A 43 15.54 -7.23 -5.95
C GLN A 43 15.79 -8.49 -6.78
N ARG A 44 15.82 -8.40 -8.12
CA ARG A 44 16.20 -9.53 -8.98
C ARG A 44 17.62 -10.04 -8.70
N LEU A 45 18.56 -9.14 -8.41
CA LEU A 45 19.92 -9.55 -8.03
C LEU A 45 19.94 -10.26 -6.67
N GLN A 46 19.11 -9.84 -5.73
CA GLN A 46 18.98 -10.45 -4.41
C GLN A 46 18.25 -11.80 -4.46
N GLU A 47 17.20 -11.92 -5.28
CA GLU A 47 16.51 -13.18 -5.62
C GLU A 47 17.49 -14.15 -6.30
N ASN A 48 18.25 -13.70 -7.29
CA ASN A 48 19.28 -14.53 -7.94
C ASN A 48 20.40 -14.94 -6.98
N ALA A 49 20.80 -14.07 -6.04
CA ALA A 49 21.82 -14.39 -5.04
C ALA A 49 21.33 -15.40 -3.99
N THR A 50 20.07 -15.31 -3.59
CA THR A 50 19.43 -16.30 -2.70
C THR A 50 19.19 -17.63 -3.41
N GLN A 51 18.89 -17.61 -4.71
CA GLN A 51 18.76 -18.79 -5.55
C GLN A 51 20.13 -19.47 -5.80
N ALA A 52 21.20 -18.71 -6.02
CA ALA A 52 22.57 -19.23 -6.12
C ALA A 52 23.07 -19.85 -4.79
N HIS A 53 22.56 -19.38 -3.64
CA HIS A 53 22.81 -20.02 -2.34
C HIS A 53 22.00 -21.31 -2.16
N ALA A 54 20.79 -21.39 -2.71
CA ALA A 54 19.95 -22.59 -2.68
C ALA A 54 20.43 -23.68 -3.67
N GLU A 55 21.08 -23.32 -4.78
CA GLU A 55 21.63 -24.27 -5.77
C GLU A 55 22.78 -25.14 -5.23
N ASN A 56 23.43 -24.77 -4.12
CA ASN A 56 24.39 -25.62 -3.42
C ASN A 56 23.74 -26.67 -2.48
N ALA A 57 22.40 -26.68 -2.36
CA ALA A 57 21.63 -27.65 -1.60
C ALA A 57 20.62 -28.40 -2.49
N MET A 58 21.12 -29.43 -3.18
CA MET A 58 20.43 -30.63 -3.71
C MET A 58 18.94 -30.54 -4.20
N VAL A 59 18.79 -30.84 -5.50
CA VAL A 59 17.77 -31.71 -6.16
C VAL A 59 16.35 -31.18 -6.40
N VAL A 60 16.17 -30.68 -7.63
CA VAL A 60 15.09 -30.90 -8.62
C VAL A 60 13.72 -31.33 -8.09
N LEU A 61 12.81 -30.35 -8.00
CA LEU A 61 11.43 -30.49 -8.45
C LEU A 61 11.08 -29.25 -9.29
N GLY A 62 10.83 -29.46 -10.59
CA GLY A 62 10.53 -28.40 -11.56
C GLY A 62 9.18 -27.70 -11.30
N PRO A 63 8.95 -26.54 -11.95
CA PRO A 63 7.81 -25.70 -11.67
C PRO A 63 6.56 -26.13 -12.46
N PRO A 64 5.35 -26.12 -11.86
CA PRO A 64 4.13 -25.99 -12.63
C PRO A 64 3.54 -24.60 -12.37
N PHE A 65 3.79 -23.68 -13.31
CA PHE A 65 2.95 -22.51 -13.47
C PHE A 65 1.68 -22.91 -14.23
N LEU A 66 0.55 -22.44 -13.72
CA LEU A 66 -0.76 -22.26 -14.37
C LEU A 66 -1.64 -23.52 -14.55
N SER A 67 -2.38 -23.85 -13.50
CA SER A 67 -3.77 -24.32 -13.67
C SER A 67 -4.63 -23.58 -12.66
N LEU A 68 -5.52 -22.72 -13.17
CA LEU A 68 -6.48 -21.93 -12.40
C LEU A 68 -7.55 -22.89 -11.83
N PRO A 69 -7.72 -23.06 -10.51
CA PRO A 69 -8.89 -23.75 -9.99
C PRO A 69 -10.03 -22.73 -9.95
N SER A 70 -10.97 -22.85 -10.89
CA SER A 70 -12.23 -22.11 -10.94
C SER A 70 -13.16 -22.38 -9.74
N SER A 71 -12.73 -23.15 -8.75
CA SER A 71 -13.58 -23.72 -7.70
C SER A 71 -13.59 -22.95 -6.37
N ILE A 72 -12.80 -21.88 -6.19
CA ILE A 72 -12.80 -21.11 -4.93
C ILE A 72 -13.85 -19.97 -4.93
N VAL A 73 -14.53 -19.73 -6.05
CA VAL A 73 -15.61 -18.72 -6.14
C VAL A 73 -16.95 -19.28 -5.63
N SER A 74 -17.12 -20.60 -5.54
CA SER A 74 -18.44 -21.22 -5.36
C SER A 74 -18.93 -21.38 -3.91
N SER A 75 -18.10 -21.15 -2.88
CA SER A 75 -18.45 -21.53 -1.49
C SER A 75 -18.24 -20.46 -0.43
N ARG A 76 -18.02 -19.19 -0.81
CA ARG A 76 -18.14 -18.09 0.15
C ARG A 76 -19.43 -17.35 -0.16
N LYS A 77 -20.37 -17.34 0.79
CA LYS A 77 -21.45 -16.34 0.87
C LYS A 77 -20.84 -15.00 0.44
N ASP A 78 -21.38 -14.43 -0.62
CA ASP A 78 -20.71 -13.43 -1.45
C ASP A 78 -20.24 -12.21 -0.64
N ILE A 79 -18.99 -12.23 -0.16
CA ILE A 79 -18.39 -11.12 0.61
C ILE A 79 -18.35 -9.85 -0.24
N PHE A 80 -18.41 -10.00 -1.57
CA PHE A 80 -18.47 -8.91 -2.53
C PHE A 80 -19.88 -8.31 -2.69
N SER A 81 -20.91 -8.89 -2.08
CA SER A 81 -22.23 -8.25 -2.02
C SER A 81 -22.27 -7.01 -1.11
N VAL A 82 -21.20 -6.78 -0.33
CA VAL A 82 -21.05 -5.66 0.61
C VAL A 82 -20.10 -4.57 0.06
N LEU A 83 -19.78 -4.62 -1.23
CA LEU A 83 -18.88 -3.62 -1.83
C LEU A 83 -19.48 -2.21 -1.72
N PRO A 84 -18.64 -1.18 -1.45
CA PRO A 84 -19.11 0.18 -1.21
C PRO A 84 -19.65 0.83 -2.49
N ARG A 85 -19.31 0.25 -3.65
CA ARG A 85 -19.81 0.60 -4.98
C ARG A 85 -19.64 -0.59 -5.94
N PRO A 86 -20.36 -0.62 -7.07
CA PRO A 86 -20.03 -1.52 -8.17
C PRO A 86 -18.59 -1.31 -8.63
N LEU A 87 -17.84 -2.40 -8.78
CA LEU A 87 -16.49 -2.40 -9.32
C LEU A 87 -16.51 -2.64 -10.82
N SER A 88 -15.61 -1.99 -11.55
CA SER A 88 -15.34 -2.32 -12.95
C SER A 88 -14.72 -3.71 -13.08
N HIS A 89 -14.71 -4.29 -14.27
CA HIS A 89 -14.04 -5.58 -14.52
C HIS A 89 -12.56 -5.56 -14.10
N GLN A 90 -11.87 -4.44 -14.37
CA GLN A 90 -10.46 -4.28 -14.01
C GLN A 90 -10.27 -4.20 -12.49
N GLU A 91 -11.19 -3.59 -11.77
CA GLU A 91 -11.16 -3.50 -10.31
C GLU A 91 -11.46 -4.85 -9.64
N HIS A 92 -12.40 -5.63 -10.20
CA HIS A 92 -12.61 -7.01 -9.77
C HIS A 92 -11.35 -7.86 -9.95
N PHE A 93 -10.66 -7.71 -11.09
CA PHE A 93 -9.38 -8.38 -11.32
C PHE A 93 -8.32 -7.97 -10.28
N LEU A 94 -8.20 -6.67 -9.98
CA LEU A 94 -7.25 -6.19 -8.97
C LEU A 94 -7.59 -6.68 -7.56
N LEU A 95 -8.88 -6.74 -7.21
CA LEU A 95 -9.33 -7.27 -5.93
C LEU A 95 -9.04 -8.78 -5.80
N ASP A 96 -9.32 -9.55 -6.85
CA ASP A 96 -8.98 -10.98 -6.90
C ASP A 96 -7.46 -11.19 -6.79
N HIS A 97 -6.67 -10.40 -7.54
CA HIS A 97 -5.21 -10.42 -7.48
C HIS A 97 -4.69 -10.05 -6.08
N TYR A 98 -5.30 -9.06 -5.42
CA TYR A 98 -4.95 -8.70 -4.05
C TYR A 98 -5.12 -9.89 -3.11
N VAL A 99 -6.31 -10.50 -3.15
CA VAL A 99 -6.71 -11.60 -2.27
C VAL A 99 -5.83 -12.81 -2.50
N ARG A 100 -5.62 -13.20 -3.77
CA ARG A 100 -4.98 -14.48 -4.11
C ARG A 100 -3.46 -14.42 -4.15
N ILE A 101 -2.88 -13.25 -4.42
CA ILE A 101 -1.44 -13.11 -4.66
C ILE A 101 -0.81 -12.18 -3.63
N VAL A 102 -1.33 -10.96 -3.49
CA VAL A 102 -0.70 -9.93 -2.65
C VAL A 102 -0.77 -10.29 -1.17
N VAL A 103 -1.92 -10.74 -0.67
CA VAL A 103 -2.10 -11.12 0.74
C VAL A 103 -1.16 -12.28 1.11
N PRO A 104 -1.15 -13.43 0.40
CA PRO A 104 -0.19 -14.50 0.67
C PRO A 104 1.26 -14.03 0.64
N HIS A 105 1.65 -13.26 -0.38
CA HIS A 105 3.00 -12.73 -0.50
C HIS A 105 3.39 -11.82 0.69
N ALA A 106 2.50 -10.91 1.10
CA ALA A 106 2.74 -10.03 2.24
C ALA A 106 2.83 -10.82 3.56
N THR A 107 1.96 -11.82 3.76
CA THR A 107 2.02 -12.67 4.97
C THR A 107 3.29 -13.51 5.06
N ALA A 108 3.86 -13.90 3.91
CA ALA A 108 5.10 -14.67 3.85
C ALA A 108 6.37 -13.81 4.04
N THR A 109 6.33 -12.53 3.66
CA THR A 109 7.51 -11.65 3.62
C THR A 109 7.59 -10.66 4.78
N CYS A 110 6.46 -10.27 5.37
CA CYS A 110 6.41 -9.31 6.48
C CYS A 110 6.45 -10.00 7.85
N HIS A 111 7.58 -10.61 8.20
CA HIS A 111 7.73 -11.36 9.46
C HIS A 111 7.43 -10.53 10.71
N ASP A 112 7.79 -9.24 10.73
CA ASP A 112 7.54 -8.37 11.90
C ASP A 112 6.03 -8.17 12.17
N LEU A 113 5.19 -8.20 11.13
CA LEU A 113 3.73 -8.04 11.24
C LEU A 113 2.99 -9.37 11.49
N PHE A 114 3.58 -10.48 11.05
CA PHE A 114 2.97 -11.80 11.03
C PHE A 114 3.83 -12.84 11.76
N SER A 115 4.45 -12.44 12.88
CA SER A 115 5.31 -13.31 13.70
C SER A 115 4.53 -14.20 14.68
N ALA A 116 3.32 -13.79 15.05
CA ALA A 116 2.47 -14.54 15.98
C ALA A 116 1.88 -15.79 15.31
N PRO A 117 1.66 -16.91 16.01
CA PRO A 117 1.00 -18.07 15.42
C PRO A 117 -0.46 -17.75 15.02
N GLY A 118 -0.90 -18.24 13.85
CA GLY A 118 -2.29 -18.15 13.40
C GLY A 118 -2.47 -18.08 11.89
N ASP A 119 -3.71 -18.09 11.42
CA ASP A 119 -4.01 -17.86 9.99
C ASP A 119 -3.94 -16.36 9.68
N HIS A 120 -2.77 -15.94 9.20
CA HIS A 120 -2.50 -14.56 8.81
C HIS A 120 -3.33 -14.10 7.61
N GLN A 121 -3.63 -15.01 6.68
CA GLN A 121 -4.43 -14.66 5.51
C GLN A 121 -5.86 -14.39 5.93
N GLU A 122 -6.45 -15.28 6.74
CA GLU A 122 -7.78 -15.08 7.31
C GLU A 122 -7.86 -13.77 8.11
N ARG A 123 -6.83 -13.48 8.93
CA ARG A 123 -6.76 -12.23 9.69
C ARG A 123 -6.74 -11.00 8.78
N VAL A 124 -5.92 -11.00 7.72
CA VAL A 124 -5.89 -9.91 6.72
C VAL A 124 -7.23 -9.78 6.02
N PHE A 125 -7.88 -10.88 5.64
CA PHE A 125 -9.20 -10.82 5.02
C PHE A 125 -10.26 -10.23 5.93
N ARG A 126 -10.36 -10.74 7.16
CA ARG A 126 -11.41 -10.35 8.09
C ARG A 126 -11.24 -8.91 8.56
N GLU A 127 -10.01 -8.50 8.88
CA GLU A 127 -9.76 -7.25 9.60
C GLU A 127 -9.34 -6.12 8.65
N TRP A 128 -8.47 -6.39 7.67
CA TRP A 128 -7.99 -5.37 6.75
C TRP A 128 -8.88 -5.22 5.53
N VAL A 129 -9.13 -6.31 4.80
CA VAL A 129 -10.03 -6.27 3.63
C VAL A 129 -11.46 -5.98 4.07
N GLY A 130 -11.90 -6.58 5.18
CA GLY A 130 -13.19 -6.31 5.80
C GLY A 130 -13.39 -4.83 6.14
N LEU A 131 -12.38 -4.14 6.70
CA LEU A 131 -12.44 -2.69 6.92
C LEU A 131 -12.46 -1.92 5.60
N ALA A 132 -11.60 -2.30 4.63
CA ALA A 132 -11.48 -1.62 3.35
C ALA A 132 -12.78 -1.62 2.55
N VAL A 133 -13.57 -2.71 2.56
CA VAL A 133 -14.84 -2.76 1.82
C VAL A 133 -15.95 -1.89 2.44
N THR A 134 -15.76 -1.37 3.66
CA THR A 134 -16.74 -0.45 4.28
C THR A 134 -16.68 0.98 3.73
N ASP A 135 -15.59 1.37 3.07
CA ASP A 135 -15.39 2.72 2.53
C ASP A 135 -14.69 2.66 1.17
N GLN A 136 -15.29 3.29 0.16
CA GLN A 136 -14.79 3.22 -1.22
C GLN A 136 -13.36 3.77 -1.38
N ASP A 137 -13.03 4.85 -0.68
CA ASP A 137 -11.73 5.50 -0.82
C ASP A 137 -10.65 4.66 -0.11
N LEU A 138 -11.03 3.99 0.99
CA LEU A 138 -10.17 3.02 1.66
C LEU A 138 -9.99 1.76 0.80
N LEU A 139 -11.04 1.22 0.17
CA LEU A 139 -10.92 0.10 -0.79
C LEU A 139 -9.94 0.45 -1.92
N ASP A 140 -10.11 1.62 -2.53
CA ASP A 140 -9.22 2.10 -3.58
C ASP A 140 -7.76 2.18 -3.09
N THR A 141 -7.53 2.76 -1.91
CA THR A 141 -6.18 3.07 -1.40
C THR A 141 -5.47 1.88 -0.74
N ALA A 142 -6.18 1.07 0.04
CA ALA A 142 -5.62 -0.03 0.82
C ALA A 142 -5.47 -1.32 0.00
N VAL A 143 -6.37 -1.53 -0.97
CA VAL A 143 -6.49 -2.79 -1.70
C VAL A 143 -6.13 -2.60 -3.17
N LEU A 144 -6.87 -1.77 -3.90
CA LEU A 144 -6.71 -1.66 -5.36
C LEU A 144 -5.38 -1.01 -5.76
N LEU A 145 -4.95 0.02 -5.02
CA LEU A 145 -3.63 0.64 -5.16
C LEU A 145 -2.52 -0.40 -4.96
N LYS A 146 -2.54 -1.13 -3.83
CA LYS A 146 -1.52 -2.13 -3.51
C LYS A 146 -1.49 -3.28 -4.53
N ALA A 147 -2.65 -3.72 -5.01
CA ALA A 147 -2.76 -4.70 -6.07
C ALA A 147 -2.16 -4.20 -7.39
N GLY A 148 -2.51 -2.97 -7.80
CA GLY A 148 -1.99 -2.36 -9.02
C GLY A 148 -0.47 -2.19 -8.96
N ARG A 149 0.05 -1.77 -7.80
CA ARG A 149 1.48 -1.66 -7.52
C ARG A 149 2.22 -2.98 -7.69
N HIS A 150 1.76 -4.04 -7.02
CA HIS A 150 2.34 -5.37 -7.15
C HIS A 150 2.24 -5.88 -8.59
N LEU A 151 1.11 -5.65 -9.26
CA LEU A 151 0.94 -6.07 -10.65
C LEU A 151 1.87 -5.34 -11.61
N ARG A 152 2.19 -4.06 -11.34
CA ARG A 152 3.14 -3.27 -12.15
C ARG A 152 4.57 -3.80 -12.06
N GLU A 153 4.95 -4.46 -10.96
CA GLU A 153 6.25 -5.12 -10.85
C GLU A 153 6.33 -6.34 -11.79
N ILE A 154 5.21 -7.05 -11.94
CA ILE A 154 5.07 -8.22 -12.82
C ILE A 154 4.88 -7.79 -14.28
N ARG A 155 4.13 -6.70 -14.52
CA ARG A 155 3.73 -6.19 -15.84
C ARG A 155 4.16 -4.73 -15.99
N PRO A 156 5.47 -4.45 -16.12
CA PRO A 156 5.99 -3.09 -16.18
C PRO A 156 5.58 -2.31 -17.44
N ASP A 157 5.20 -3.02 -18.51
CA ASP A 157 4.86 -2.45 -19.81
C ASP A 157 3.35 -2.21 -20.00
N ASP A 158 2.53 -2.49 -18.97
CA ASP A 158 1.09 -2.21 -19.03
C ASP A 158 0.85 -0.69 -19.03
N PRO A 159 0.23 -0.13 -20.09
CA PRO A 159 0.07 1.31 -20.22
C PRO A 159 -1.04 1.89 -19.32
N VAL A 160 -1.93 1.05 -18.80
CA VAL A 160 -3.13 1.46 -18.03
C VAL A 160 -2.85 1.46 -16.53
N LEU A 161 -2.08 0.48 -16.04
CA LEU A 161 -1.79 0.35 -14.59
C LEU A 161 -1.23 1.62 -13.94
N PRO A 162 -0.28 2.36 -14.53
CA PRO A 162 0.23 3.58 -13.92
C PRO A 162 -0.85 4.64 -13.67
N GLN A 163 -1.82 4.77 -14.58
CA GLN A 163 -2.91 5.73 -14.46
C GLN A 163 -3.85 5.33 -13.33
N MET A 164 -4.23 4.05 -13.26
CA MET A 164 -5.09 3.53 -12.20
C MET A 164 -4.47 3.68 -10.81
N ILE A 165 -3.19 3.31 -10.66
CA ILE A 165 -2.42 3.47 -9.42
C ILE A 165 -2.42 4.94 -8.98
N LEU A 166 -2.15 5.86 -9.90
CA LEU A 166 -2.15 7.29 -9.59
C LEU A 166 -3.53 7.78 -9.13
N LEU A 167 -4.60 7.33 -9.81
CA LEU A 167 -5.97 7.69 -9.46
C LEU A 167 -6.34 7.20 -8.05
N TYR A 168 -6.07 5.94 -7.71
CA TYR A 168 -6.38 5.41 -6.38
C TYR A 168 -5.62 6.14 -5.27
N LYS A 169 -4.33 6.42 -5.49
CA LYS A 169 -3.52 7.22 -4.56
C LYS A 169 -4.05 8.63 -4.39
N GLN A 170 -4.43 9.29 -5.48
CA GLN A 170 -5.01 10.63 -5.43
C GLN A 170 -6.32 10.65 -4.66
N ARG A 171 -7.20 9.66 -4.86
CA ARG A 171 -8.46 9.53 -4.11
C ARG A 171 -8.22 9.40 -2.61
N GLY A 172 -7.30 8.52 -2.20
CA GLY A 172 -6.89 8.38 -0.80
C GLY A 172 -6.38 9.69 -0.18
N LEU A 173 -5.48 10.39 -0.87
CA LEU A 173 -4.96 11.68 -0.41
C LEU A 173 -6.06 12.75 -0.29
N GLN A 174 -6.94 12.85 -1.27
CA GLN A 174 -8.06 13.80 -1.25
C GLN A 174 -9.07 13.48 -0.15
N ARG A 175 -9.38 12.19 0.07
CA ARG A 175 -10.26 11.74 1.15
C ARG A 175 -9.65 12.04 2.51
N LEU A 176 -8.40 11.67 2.74
CA LEU A 176 -7.69 11.94 3.99
C LEU A 176 -7.66 13.45 4.28
N ARG A 177 -7.34 14.27 3.27
CA ARG A 177 -7.36 15.73 3.43
C ARG A 177 -8.74 16.26 3.80
N ARG A 178 -9.82 15.76 3.20
CA ARG A 178 -11.19 16.17 3.54
C ARG A 178 -11.56 15.77 4.98
N LEU A 179 -11.21 14.56 5.40
CA LEU A 179 -11.45 14.08 6.76
C LEU A 179 -10.71 14.94 7.80
N LEU A 180 -9.50 15.42 7.47
CA LEU A 180 -8.69 16.26 8.36
C LEU A 180 -9.06 17.75 8.31
N SER A 181 -9.46 18.28 7.15
CA SER A 181 -9.73 19.72 6.96
C SER A 181 -11.07 20.17 7.57
N GLY A 182 -11.90 19.22 8.03
CA GLY A 182 -13.22 19.48 8.60
C GLY A 182 -13.41 18.87 9.99
N MET A 183 -12.34 18.67 10.77
CA MET A 183 -12.38 17.96 12.06
C MET A 183 -13.30 18.63 13.09
N SER A 184 -14.58 18.28 13.00
CA SER A 184 -15.60 18.32 14.04
C SER A 184 -15.83 16.93 14.65
N SER A 185 -15.36 15.88 13.97
CA SER A 185 -15.43 14.48 14.39
C SER A 185 -14.05 14.00 14.87
N PRO A 186 -14.00 13.16 15.92
CA PRO A 186 -12.74 12.59 16.41
C PRO A 186 -12.07 11.69 15.36
N VAL A 187 -10.74 11.57 15.45
CA VAL A 187 -9.93 10.60 14.71
C VAL A 187 -10.46 9.19 15.00
N ASN A 188 -10.55 8.35 13.95
CA ASN A 188 -11.01 6.97 14.08
C ASN A 188 -10.13 6.00 13.26
N ALA A 189 -10.39 4.70 13.42
CA ALA A 189 -9.67 3.63 12.75
C ALA A 189 -9.62 3.76 11.22
N LEU A 190 -10.66 4.29 10.56
CA LEU A 190 -10.70 4.48 9.11
C LEU A 190 -9.68 5.54 8.66
N ILE A 191 -9.61 6.67 9.36
CA ILE A 191 -8.64 7.75 9.08
C ILE A 191 -7.21 7.20 9.23
N VAL A 192 -6.97 6.46 10.31
CA VAL A 192 -5.66 5.85 10.59
C VAL A 192 -5.31 4.82 9.51
N ALA A 193 -6.22 3.92 9.15
CA ALA A 193 -6.00 2.90 8.12
C ALA A 193 -5.68 3.53 6.75
N MET A 194 -6.36 4.61 6.39
CA MET A 194 -6.13 5.32 5.13
C MET A 194 -4.75 5.98 5.09
N ALA A 195 -4.38 6.69 6.15
CA ALA A 195 -3.06 7.32 6.25
C ALA A 195 -1.92 6.30 6.30
N LEU A 196 -2.12 5.19 7.02
CA LEU A 196 -1.16 4.08 7.07
C LEU A 196 -1.03 3.37 5.71
N SER A 197 -2.13 3.22 4.96
CA SER A 197 -2.10 2.68 3.59
C SER A 197 -1.25 3.52 2.65
N LEU A 198 -1.36 4.84 2.74
CA LEU A 198 -0.52 5.76 1.97
C LEU A 198 0.94 5.67 2.39
N ALA A 199 1.22 5.61 3.70
CA ALA A 199 2.58 5.44 4.21
C ALA A 199 3.22 4.13 3.66
N MET A 200 2.48 3.02 3.70
CA MET A 200 2.90 1.73 3.14
C MET A 200 3.11 1.74 1.62
N ASP A 201 2.32 2.52 0.86
CA ASP A 201 2.56 2.73 -0.58
C ASP A 201 3.88 3.46 -0.79
N GLU A 202 4.13 4.54 -0.06
CA GLU A 202 5.37 5.32 -0.22
C GLU A 202 6.61 4.53 0.19
N ASP A 203 6.53 3.70 1.24
CA ASP A 203 7.61 2.84 1.70
C ASP A 203 7.95 1.74 0.67
N ALA A 204 6.94 1.04 0.16
CA ALA A 204 7.12 -0.02 -0.83
C ALA A 204 7.81 0.50 -2.11
N PHE A 205 7.55 1.75 -2.50
CA PHE A 205 8.21 2.39 -3.64
C PHE A 205 9.37 3.33 -3.23
N GLY A 206 9.64 3.33 -1.92
CA GLY A 206 10.63 4.03 -1.08
C GLY A 206 10.93 5.46 -1.42
N GLU A 207 9.84 6.21 -1.44
CA GLU A 207 9.83 7.59 -0.99
C GLU A 207 9.86 7.59 0.55
N MET A 208 10.96 7.13 1.15
CA MET A 208 11.07 6.91 2.60
C MET A 208 10.77 8.17 3.42
N GLY A 209 11.17 9.34 2.92
CA GLY A 209 10.85 10.62 3.56
C GLY A 209 9.35 10.90 3.58
N VAL A 210 8.64 10.57 2.50
CA VAL A 210 7.18 10.74 2.40
C VAL A 210 6.45 9.69 3.25
N ALA A 211 6.93 8.45 3.22
CA ALA A 211 6.44 7.39 4.10
C ALA A 211 6.55 7.78 5.57
N ARG A 212 7.70 8.35 5.97
CA ARG A 212 7.93 8.86 7.32
C ARG A 212 6.98 10.00 7.68
N MET A 213 6.80 10.99 6.81
CA MET A 213 5.85 12.09 7.07
C MET A 213 4.42 11.57 7.27
N HIS A 214 3.98 10.59 6.47
CA HIS A 214 2.68 9.95 6.67
C HIS A 214 2.60 9.17 7.98
N ALA A 215 3.64 8.40 8.34
CA ALA A 215 3.71 7.66 9.59
C ALA A 215 3.69 8.58 10.82
N GLU A 216 4.47 9.66 10.81
CA GLU A 216 4.47 10.68 11.87
C GLU A 216 3.10 11.36 11.98
N GLY A 217 2.45 11.64 10.85
CA GLY A 217 1.06 12.09 10.82
C GLY A 217 0.11 11.10 11.51
N VAL A 218 0.25 9.80 11.23
CA VAL A 218 -0.52 8.73 11.89
C VAL A 218 -0.30 8.72 13.40
N PHE A 219 0.95 8.78 13.86
CA PHE A 219 1.27 8.78 15.30
C PHE A 219 0.64 10.00 15.99
N ASN A 220 0.80 11.19 15.41
CA ASN A 220 0.21 12.41 15.96
C ASN A 220 -1.33 12.34 16.01
N MET A 221 -1.99 11.80 14.99
CA MET A 221 -3.44 11.62 14.98
C MET A 221 -3.92 10.68 16.09
N VAL A 222 -3.21 9.58 16.31
CA VAL A 222 -3.53 8.62 17.36
C VAL A 222 -3.29 9.21 18.75
N ASP A 223 -2.18 9.93 18.94
CA ASP A 223 -1.86 10.58 20.21
C ASP A 223 -2.87 11.68 20.56
N ILE A 224 -3.23 12.55 19.60
CA ILE A 224 -4.28 13.58 19.76
C ILE A 224 -5.64 12.93 20.06
N GLY A 225 -5.91 11.77 19.45
CA GLY A 225 -7.12 10.98 19.68
C GLY A 225 -7.17 10.24 21.02
N GLY A 226 -6.16 10.39 21.88
CA GLY A 226 -6.12 9.75 23.20
C GLY A 226 -5.55 8.33 23.19
N GLY A 227 -4.77 7.98 22.17
CA GLY A 227 -4.09 6.70 22.03
C GLY A 227 -4.86 5.64 21.21
N PRO A 228 -4.21 4.49 20.90
CA PRO A 228 -4.74 3.48 19.98
C PRO A 228 -6.14 2.98 20.32
N GLY A 229 -6.42 2.69 21.59
CA GLY A 229 -7.74 2.23 22.04
C GLY A 229 -8.84 3.28 21.87
N SER A 230 -8.53 4.55 22.15
CA SER A 230 -9.48 5.66 22.11
C SER A 230 -9.94 6.01 20.69
N VAL A 231 -9.07 5.83 19.69
CA VAL A 231 -9.41 5.98 18.26
C VAL A 231 -9.97 4.70 17.63
N GLY A 232 -10.12 3.62 18.41
CA GLY A 232 -10.67 2.34 17.96
C GLY A 232 -9.71 1.47 17.15
N LEU A 233 -8.39 1.61 17.30
CA LEU A 233 -7.46 0.66 16.71
C LEU A 233 -7.58 -0.67 17.44
N THR A 234 -7.84 -1.73 16.68
CA THR A 234 -7.92 -3.10 17.18
C THR A 234 -7.33 -4.07 16.16
N GLY A 235 -7.05 -5.29 16.61
CA GLY A 235 -6.64 -6.39 15.74
C GLY A 235 -5.42 -6.04 14.88
N LEU A 236 -5.49 -6.36 13.59
CA LEU A 236 -4.42 -6.17 12.62
C LEU A 236 -4.02 -4.71 12.45
N LEU A 237 -4.98 -3.78 12.42
CA LEU A 237 -4.66 -2.36 12.25
C LEU A 237 -3.82 -1.83 13.43
N GLN A 238 -4.13 -2.25 14.65
CA GLN A 238 -3.32 -1.92 15.82
C GLN A 238 -1.92 -2.53 15.71
N THR A 239 -1.80 -3.81 15.35
CA THR A 239 -0.49 -4.45 15.14
C THR A 239 0.33 -3.73 14.07
N MET A 240 -0.30 -3.29 12.97
CA MET A 240 0.38 -2.54 11.92
C MET A 240 0.86 -1.17 12.42
N TYR A 241 0.01 -0.45 13.16
CA TYR A 241 0.38 0.81 13.79
C TYR A 241 1.59 0.66 14.72
N GLU A 242 1.57 -0.33 15.61
CA GLU A 242 2.64 -0.58 16.58
C GLU A 242 3.95 -0.96 15.88
N ALA A 243 3.90 -1.86 14.89
CA ALA A 243 5.06 -2.25 14.12
C ALA A 243 5.69 -1.06 13.39
N TRP A 244 4.87 -0.21 12.74
CA TRP A 244 5.33 1.01 12.11
C TRP A 244 5.95 1.98 13.12
N GLN A 245 5.32 2.12 14.29
CA GLN A 245 5.87 2.94 15.36
C GLN A 245 7.26 2.46 15.79
N GLN A 246 7.48 1.15 15.89
CA GLN A 246 8.80 0.58 16.20
C GLN A 246 9.82 0.83 15.07
N ILE A 247 9.43 0.61 13.81
CA ILE A 247 10.30 0.83 12.64
C ILE A 247 10.84 2.27 12.60
N PHE A 248 9.97 3.26 12.86
CA PHE A 248 10.33 4.67 12.80
C PHE A 248 10.90 5.24 14.12
N LYS A 249 10.61 4.67 15.29
CA LYS A 249 11.19 5.08 16.59
C LYS A 249 12.56 4.48 16.88
N VAL A 250 12.80 3.21 16.54
CA VAL A 250 14.02 2.46 16.91
C VAL A 250 15.18 2.68 15.94
N GLY A 251 14.97 3.47 14.88
CA GLY A 251 16.09 4.00 14.10
C GLY A 251 16.76 3.00 13.16
N ARG A 252 16.04 2.01 12.62
CA ARG A 252 16.51 1.28 11.42
C ARG A 252 16.74 2.20 10.19
N TYR A 253 16.32 3.47 10.28
CA TYR A 253 16.47 4.48 9.23
C TYR A 253 16.93 5.85 9.79
N LEU A 254 17.80 5.84 10.80
CA LEU A 254 18.58 7.03 11.19
C LEU A 254 19.78 7.20 10.26
N ALA A 255 19.55 7.55 9.01
CA ALA A 255 20.56 8.20 8.18
C ALA A 255 19.89 9.19 7.21
N PRO A 256 20.42 10.41 7.07
CA PRO A 256 19.91 11.42 6.15
C PRO A 256 20.07 11.03 4.68
#